data_AF-A0A7C6F5C0-F1
#
_entry.id   AF-A0A7C6F5C0-F1
#
_cell.length_a   1.000
_cell.length_b   1.000
_cell.length_c   1.000
_cell.angle_alpha   90.00
_cell.angle_beta   90.00
_cell.angle_gamma   90.00
#
_symmetry.space_group_name_H-M   'P 1'
#
loop_
_entity.id
_entity.type
_entity.pdbx_description
1 polymer ?
#
loop_
_entity_poly.entity_id
_entity_poly.type
_entity_poly.pdbx_seq_one_letter_code
_entity_poly.pdbx_strand_id
1 'polypeptide(L)'
;QMERLVWETLRRNRLDQPGADPHTPVVIQSFSAEALKNLAALGCRLPMVLLVRRGDEGRWLTAEGLREVRRFASGIGPDKHLVLADPGVVARAHALDLTVTVYTFRSADTAGFPDVRSEMAHYLWRLGVDAVFTDNPDQFPRPK
;
A
#
# COMPACT_ATOMS: atom_id res chain seq x y z
N GLN A 1 -17.14 -2.44 -14.20
CA GLN A 1 -16.89 -2.19 -15.65
C GLN A 1 -15.46 -1.69 -15.85
N MET A 2 -14.97 -0.81 -14.97
CA MET A 2 -13.59 -0.32 -14.98
C MET A 2 -12.54 -1.41 -14.72
N GLU A 3 -12.79 -2.32 -13.77
CA GLU A 3 -11.87 -3.41 -13.39
C GLU A 3 -11.54 -4.30 -14.59
N ARG A 4 -12.56 -4.62 -15.39
CA ARG A 4 -12.41 -5.40 -16.62
C ARG A 4 -11.56 -4.65 -17.65
N LEU A 5 -11.78 -3.34 -17.82
CA LEU A 5 -11.01 -2.53 -18.76
C LEU A 5 -9.53 -2.44 -18.35
N VAL A 6 -9.24 -2.25 -17.07
CA VAL A 6 -7.88 -2.28 -16.53
C VAL A 6 -7.24 -3.64 -16.79
N TRP A 7 -7.94 -4.73 -16.45
CA TRP A 7 -7.46 -6.09 -16.63
C TRP A 7 -7.15 -6.42 -18.09
N GLU A 8 -8.07 -6.10 -19.00
CA GLU A 8 -7.88 -6.33 -20.44
C GLU A 8 -6.77 -5.46 -21.03
N THR A 9 -6.55 -4.26 -20.50
CA THR A 9 -5.44 -3.40 -20.93
C THR A 9 -4.10 -3.99 -20.50
N LEU A 10 -3.98 -4.48 -19.26
CA LEU A 10 -2.77 -5.13 -18.78
C LEU A 10 -2.45 -6.38 -19.61
N ARG A 11 -3.45 -7.22 -19.89
CA ARG A 11 -3.29 -8.41 -20.74
C ARG A 11 -2.84 -8.08 -22.15
N ARG A 12 -3.47 -7.07 -22.78
CA ARG A 12 -3.08 -6.61 -24.13
C ARG A 12 -1.63 -6.16 -24.20
N ASN A 13 -1.08 -5.64 -23.10
CA ASN A 13 0.30 -5.18 -23.01
C ASN A 13 1.26 -6.23 -22.43
N ARG A 14 0.79 -7.46 -22.14
CA ARG A 14 1.59 -8.54 -21.51
C ARG A 14 2.15 -8.14 -20.14
N LEU A 15 1.38 -7.37 -19.36
CA LEU A 15 1.73 -6.91 -18.01
C LEU A 15 0.80 -7.50 -16.94
N ASP A 16 0.05 -8.56 -17.27
CA ASP A 16 -0.99 -9.15 -16.42
C ASP A 16 -0.48 -10.23 -15.45
N GLN A 17 0.80 -10.61 -15.57
CA GLN A 17 1.44 -11.59 -14.68
C GLN A 17 2.51 -10.91 -13.81
N PRO A 18 2.68 -11.35 -12.54
CA PRO A 18 3.80 -10.93 -11.72
C PRO A 18 5.14 -11.18 -12.42
N GLY A 19 5.98 -10.14 -12.50
CA GLY A 19 7.30 -10.25 -13.13
C GLY A 19 7.27 -10.45 -14.64
N ALA A 20 6.13 -10.20 -15.32
CA ALA A 20 6.04 -10.28 -16.78
C ALA A 20 7.08 -9.40 -17.49
N ASP A 21 7.40 -8.24 -16.89
CA ASP A 21 8.56 -7.42 -17.22
C ASP A 21 9.30 -7.05 -15.93
N PRO A 22 10.55 -7.53 -15.72
CA PRO A 22 11.36 -7.16 -14.56
C PRO A 22 11.65 -5.65 -14.46
N HIS A 23 11.63 -4.92 -15.59
CA HIS A 23 11.83 -3.47 -15.61
C HIS A 23 10.55 -2.69 -15.32
N THR A 24 9.38 -3.34 -15.44
CA THR A 24 8.06 -2.71 -15.28
C THR A 24 7.17 -3.53 -14.35
N PRO A 25 7.50 -3.65 -13.05
CA PRO A 25 6.63 -4.31 -12.09
C PRO A 25 5.32 -3.54 -11.95
N VAL A 26 4.19 -4.25 -11.99
CA VAL A 26 2.85 -3.65 -11.85
C VAL A 26 2.24 -4.02 -10.50
N VAL A 27 1.78 -3.01 -9.77
CA VAL A 27 1.00 -3.15 -8.53
C VAL A 27 -0.31 -2.40 -8.71
N ILE A 28 -1.43 -3.04 -8.35
CA ILE A 28 -2.76 -2.40 -8.38
C ILE A 28 -3.12 -1.97 -6.97
N GLN A 29 -3.65 -0.75 -6.82
CA GLN A 29 -4.12 -0.24 -5.53
C GLN A 29 -5.52 0.35 -5.66
N SER A 30 -6.32 0.20 -4.61
CA SER A 30 -7.68 0.77 -4.56
C SER A 30 -8.14 0.94 -3.12
N PHE A 31 -8.97 1.95 -2.88
CA PHE A 31 -9.73 2.05 -1.62
C PHE A 31 -10.95 1.11 -1.58
N SER A 32 -11.36 0.56 -2.72
CA SER A 32 -12.49 -0.36 -2.81
C SER A 32 -12.01 -1.81 -2.72
N ALA A 33 -12.27 -2.45 -1.57
CA ALA A 33 -12.03 -3.88 -1.40
C ALA A 33 -12.84 -4.71 -2.42
N GLU A 34 -14.04 -4.25 -2.80
CA GLU A 34 -14.85 -4.91 -3.82
C GLU A 34 -14.18 -4.87 -5.19
N ALA A 35 -13.59 -3.74 -5.58
CA ALA A 35 -12.85 -3.64 -6.85
C ALA A 35 -11.66 -4.62 -6.91
N LEU A 36 -10.91 -4.77 -5.81
CA LEU A 36 -9.81 -5.74 -5.72
C LEU A 36 -10.31 -7.18 -5.78
N LYS A 37 -11.42 -7.49 -5.08
CA LYS A 37 -12.08 -8.81 -5.14
C LYS A 37 -12.57 -9.12 -6.56
N ASN A 38 -13.13 -8.12 -7.27
CA ASN A 38 -13.56 -8.25 -8.65
C ASN A 38 -12.39 -8.53 -9.60
N LEU A 39 -11.25 -7.84 -9.43
CA LEU A 39 -10.03 -8.13 -10.19
C LEU A 39 -9.49 -9.54 -9.91
N ALA A 40 -9.46 -9.97 -8.64
CA ALA A 40 -9.08 -11.33 -8.29
C ALA A 40 -9.99 -12.37 -8.96
N ALA A 41 -11.31 -12.12 -8.99
CA ALA A 41 -12.28 -12.98 -9.66
C ALA A 41 -12.12 -13.03 -11.19
N LEU A 42 -11.55 -11.99 -11.80
CA LEU A 42 -11.15 -11.98 -13.22
C LEU A 42 -9.85 -12.75 -13.49
N GLY A 43 -9.21 -13.30 -12.45
CA GLY A 43 -7.95 -14.04 -12.54
C GLY A 43 -6.70 -13.17 -12.43
N CYS A 44 -6.83 -11.93 -11.93
CA CYS A 44 -5.66 -11.06 -11.69
C CYS A 44 -4.74 -11.68 -10.63
N ARG A 45 -3.46 -11.85 -10.98
CA ARG A 45 -2.42 -12.38 -10.09
C ARG A 45 -1.41 -11.33 -9.66
N LEU A 46 -1.53 -10.11 -10.15
CA LEU A 46 -0.65 -9.01 -9.80
C LEU A 46 -0.74 -8.69 -8.30
N PRO A 47 0.34 -8.18 -7.69
CA PRO A 47 0.28 -7.61 -6.35
C PRO A 47 -0.83 -6.56 -6.25
N MET A 48 -1.65 -6.68 -5.20
CA MET A 48 -2.77 -5.79 -4.95
C MET A 48 -2.66 -5.20 -3.54
N VAL A 49 -2.92 -3.89 -3.42
CA VAL A 49 -2.83 -3.13 -2.18
C VAL A 49 -4.18 -2.50 -1.86
N LEU A 50 -4.73 -2.81 -0.68
CA LEU A 50 -5.92 -2.12 -0.19
C LEU A 50 -5.51 -0.79 0.45
N LEU A 51 -6.00 0.32 -0.09
CA LEU A 51 -5.81 1.63 0.49
C LEU A 51 -6.80 1.85 1.64
N VAL A 52 -6.31 2.34 2.77
CA VAL A 52 -7.11 2.59 3.98
C VAL A 52 -7.04 4.07 4.31
N ARG A 53 -8.20 4.72 4.31
CA ARG A 53 -8.35 6.13 4.72
C ARG A 53 -8.69 6.22 6.20
N ARG A 54 -8.51 7.40 6.77
CA ARG A 54 -8.99 7.71 8.13
C ARG A 54 -10.50 7.49 8.23
N GLY A 55 -10.95 6.83 9.31
CA GLY A 55 -12.32 6.39 9.53
C GLY A 55 -12.55 4.92 9.18
N ASP A 56 -11.71 4.31 8.35
CA ASP A 56 -11.85 2.90 7.95
C ASP A 56 -10.96 1.94 8.79
N GLU A 57 -10.14 2.47 9.72
CA GLU A 57 -9.18 1.67 10.50
C GLU A 57 -9.83 0.55 11.33
N GLY A 58 -11.01 0.82 11.92
CA GLY A 58 -11.75 -0.16 12.70
C GLY A 58 -12.26 -1.34 11.86
N ARG A 59 -12.35 -1.18 10.54
CA ARG A 59 -12.73 -2.24 9.61
C ARG A 59 -11.53 -2.99 9.08
N TRP A 60 -10.48 -2.29 8.65
CA TRP A 60 -9.40 -2.88 7.86
C TRP A 60 -8.09 -3.11 8.62
N LEU A 61 -7.82 -2.39 9.71
CA LEU A 61 -6.53 -2.45 10.43
C LEU A 61 -6.59 -3.27 11.74
N THR A 62 -7.73 -3.91 12.01
CA THR A 62 -7.88 -4.92 13.07
C THR A 62 -7.26 -6.26 12.65
N ALA A 63 -7.02 -7.16 13.61
CA ALA A 63 -6.48 -8.48 13.30
C ALA A 63 -7.38 -9.28 12.35
N GLU A 64 -8.70 -9.17 12.53
CA GLU A 64 -9.71 -9.81 11.68
C GLU A 64 -9.74 -9.14 10.29
N GLY A 65 -9.69 -7.81 10.25
CA GLY A 65 -9.65 -7.05 9.01
C GLY A 65 -8.44 -7.41 8.14
N LEU A 66 -7.24 -7.45 8.73
CA LEU A 66 -6.01 -7.81 8.01
C LEU A 66 -6.04 -9.25 7.49
N ARG A 67 -6.57 -10.21 8.27
CA ARG A 67 -6.78 -11.59 7.80
C ARG A 67 -7.73 -11.65 6.60
N GLU A 68 -8.76 -10.80 6.57
CA GLU A 68 -9.65 -10.69 5.41
C GLU A 68 -8.91 -10.11 4.19
N VAL A 69 -8.17 -9.01 4.38
CA VAL A 69 -7.39 -8.36 3.32
C VAL A 69 -6.46 -9.35 2.64
N ARG A 70 -5.76 -10.18 3.42
CA ARG A 70 -4.81 -11.18 2.90
C ARG A 70 -5.42 -12.19 1.92
N ARG A 71 -6.74 -12.36 1.92
CA ARG A 71 -7.44 -13.26 0.98
C ARG A 71 -7.53 -12.71 -0.43
N PHE A 72 -7.39 -11.40 -0.62
CA PHE A 72 -7.57 -10.73 -1.92
C PHE A 72 -6.50 -9.69 -2.24
N ALA A 73 -5.62 -9.36 -1.31
CA ALA A 73 -4.54 -8.40 -1.48
C ALA A 73 -3.26 -8.93 -0.83
N SER A 74 -2.13 -8.42 -1.31
CA SER A 74 -0.77 -8.71 -0.83
C SER A 74 -0.21 -7.57 0.03
N GLY A 75 -0.93 -6.47 0.18
CA GLY A 75 -0.52 -5.36 1.02
C GLY A 75 -1.67 -4.43 1.43
N ILE A 76 -1.37 -3.56 2.37
CA ILE A 76 -2.19 -2.44 2.78
C ILE A 76 -1.44 -1.13 2.53
N GLY A 77 -2.18 -0.09 2.17
CA GLY A 77 -1.66 1.26 2.11
C GLY A 77 -2.47 2.17 2.99
N PRO A 78 -2.16 2.28 4.30
CA PRO A 78 -2.89 3.16 5.20
C PRO A 78 -2.43 4.62 5.08
N ASP A 79 -3.32 5.53 5.45
CA ASP A 79 -2.97 6.93 5.74
C ASP A 79 -1.91 6.98 6.86
N LYS A 80 -0.93 7.86 6.70
CA LYS A 80 0.22 7.99 7.60
C LYS A 80 -0.18 8.25 9.06
N HIS A 81 -1.25 8.98 9.32
CA HIS A 81 -1.69 9.26 10.67
C HIS A 81 -2.24 8.03 11.39
N LEU A 82 -2.81 7.06 10.65
CA LEU A 82 -3.31 5.82 11.23
C LEU A 82 -2.15 4.97 11.77
N VAL A 83 -1.03 4.93 11.06
CA VAL A 83 0.18 4.21 11.48
C VAL A 83 0.87 4.91 12.65
N LEU A 84 0.85 6.26 12.73
CA LEU A 84 1.35 6.96 13.93
C LEU A 84 0.49 6.70 15.16
N ALA A 85 -0.83 6.64 14.99
CA ALA A 85 -1.76 6.38 16.09
C ALA A 85 -1.63 4.93 16.62
N ASP A 86 -1.38 3.97 15.73
CA ASP A 86 -1.11 2.57 16.10
C ASP A 86 0.04 1.99 15.27
N PRO A 87 1.30 2.19 15.70
CA PRO A 87 2.46 1.61 15.03
C PRO A 87 2.45 0.08 15.02
N GLY A 88 1.71 -0.55 15.94
CA GLY A 88 1.59 -2.01 16.02
C GLY A 88 0.92 -2.63 14.78
N VAL A 89 0.21 -1.83 13.97
CA VAL A 89 -0.41 -2.31 12.73
C VAL A 89 0.62 -2.88 11.75
N VAL A 90 1.85 -2.33 11.75
CA VAL A 90 2.91 -2.78 10.84
C VAL A 90 3.29 -4.23 11.15
N ALA A 91 3.60 -4.52 12.41
CA ALA A 91 3.91 -5.88 12.85
C ALA A 91 2.75 -6.85 12.62
N ARG A 92 1.49 -6.42 12.84
CA ARG A 92 0.31 -7.27 12.58
C ARG A 92 0.13 -7.57 11.10
N ALA A 93 0.40 -6.60 10.22
CA ALA A 93 0.34 -6.81 8.76
C ALA A 93 1.45 -7.76 8.30
N HIS A 94 2.69 -7.54 8.75
CA HIS A 94 3.83 -8.41 8.41
C HIS A 94 3.65 -9.85 8.88
N ALA A 95 3.05 -10.07 10.06
CA ALA A 95 2.72 -11.40 10.56
C ALA A 95 1.72 -12.18 9.67
N LEU A 96 1.09 -11.51 8.70
CA LEU A 96 0.17 -12.08 7.72
C LEU A 96 0.72 -12.01 6.29
N ASP A 97 2.02 -11.75 6.12
CA ASP A 97 2.70 -11.53 4.83
C ASP A 97 2.06 -10.40 4.00
N LEU A 98 1.54 -9.36 4.65
CA LEU A 98 1.06 -8.14 3.99
C LEU A 98 2.14 -7.05 4.05
N THR A 99 2.50 -6.49 2.90
CA THR A 99 3.34 -5.28 2.84
C THR A 99 2.54 -4.05 3.31
N VAL A 100 3.24 -3.05 3.84
CA VAL A 100 2.69 -1.78 4.31
C VAL A 100 3.32 -0.61 3.55
N THR A 101 2.55 0.00 2.64
CA THR A 101 2.98 1.15 1.85
C THR A 101 2.19 2.40 2.21
N VAL A 102 2.77 3.30 2.98
CA VAL A 102 2.03 4.39 3.64
C VAL A 102 1.92 5.64 2.76
N TYR A 103 0.79 6.36 2.82
CA TYR A 103 0.57 7.59 2.07
C TYR A 103 0.06 8.77 2.95
N THR A 104 0.19 10.03 2.56
CA THR A 104 1.16 10.58 1.60
C THR A 104 2.07 11.56 2.32
N PHE A 105 3.37 11.44 2.11
CA PHE A 105 4.38 12.27 2.73
C PHE A 105 4.62 13.53 1.89
N ARG A 106 4.54 14.71 2.51
CA ARG A 106 4.62 16.02 1.85
C ARG A 106 5.39 17.01 2.70
N SER A 107 6.21 17.85 2.08
CA SER A 107 6.92 18.93 2.81
C SER A 107 5.98 19.98 3.42
N ALA A 108 4.78 20.12 2.87
CA ALA A 108 3.75 21.03 3.37
C ALA A 108 2.99 20.48 4.61
N ASP A 109 3.13 19.19 4.90
CA ASP A 109 2.51 18.54 6.06
C ASP A 109 3.42 17.40 6.52
N THR A 110 4.28 17.71 7.49
CA THR A 110 5.27 16.76 8.02
C THR A 110 4.80 16.06 9.28
N ALA A 111 3.52 16.16 9.67
CA ALA A 111 2.97 15.55 10.88
C ALA A 111 3.81 15.79 12.16
N GLY A 112 4.43 16.97 12.29
CA GLY A 112 5.25 17.36 13.45
C GLY A 112 6.73 16.98 13.37
N PHE A 113 7.18 16.36 12.28
CA PHE A 113 8.60 16.11 12.04
C PHE A 113 9.30 17.37 11.50
N PRO A 114 10.64 17.50 11.70
CA PRO A 114 11.38 18.68 11.25
C PRO A 114 11.28 18.93 9.74
N ASP A 115 11.28 17.86 8.94
CA ASP A 115 11.11 17.88 7.50
C ASP A 115 10.53 16.54 7.00
N VAL A 116 10.07 16.50 5.74
CA VAL A 116 9.47 15.32 5.13
C VAL A 116 10.46 14.15 5.00
N ARG A 117 11.76 14.44 4.88
CA ARG A 117 12.81 13.42 4.80
C ARG A 117 12.93 12.68 6.13
N SER A 118 12.91 13.41 7.23
CA SER A 118 12.94 12.90 8.60
C SER A 118 11.65 12.15 8.94
N GLU A 119 10.51 12.63 8.46
CA GLU A 119 9.23 11.92 8.55
C GLU A 119 9.29 10.56 7.82
N MET A 120 9.65 10.54 6.54
CA MET A 120 9.79 9.30 5.77
C MET A 120 10.80 8.34 6.41
N ALA A 121 11.95 8.86 6.86
CA ALA A 121 12.98 8.08 7.54
C ALA A 121 12.46 7.42 8.81
N HIS A 122 11.63 8.13 9.59
CA HIS A 122 10.99 7.58 10.77
C HIS A 122 10.07 6.41 10.41
N TYR A 123 9.20 6.54 9.41
CA TYR A 123 8.30 5.45 9.03
C TYR A 123 9.06 4.24 8.49
N LEU A 124 10.02 4.46 7.59
CA LEU A 124 10.77 3.39 6.95
C LEU A 124 11.67 2.65 7.95
N TRP A 125 12.43 3.38 8.78
CA TRP A 125 13.50 2.77 9.58
C TRP A 125 13.14 2.56 11.04
N ARG A 126 12.22 3.37 11.59
CA ARG A 126 11.79 3.22 12.99
C ARG A 126 10.51 2.42 13.12
N LEU A 127 9.51 2.69 12.28
CA LEU A 127 8.23 1.96 12.30
C LEU A 127 8.26 0.71 11.43
N GLY A 128 9.20 0.63 10.49
CA GLY A 128 9.42 -0.56 9.66
C GLY A 128 8.42 -0.71 8.53
N VAL A 129 7.84 0.38 8.00
CA VAL A 129 6.98 0.27 6.81
C VAL A 129 7.83 -0.03 5.58
N ASP A 130 7.26 -0.77 4.63
CA ASP A 130 8.00 -1.30 3.47
C ASP A 130 8.27 -0.24 2.41
N ALA A 131 7.35 0.72 2.27
CA ALA A 131 7.47 1.80 1.31
C ALA A 131 6.59 2.99 1.71
N VAL A 132 6.81 4.12 1.05
CA VAL A 132 6.03 5.35 1.24
C VAL A 132 5.65 5.96 -0.11
N PHE A 133 4.46 6.54 -0.19
CA PHE A 133 4.07 7.46 -1.26
C PHE A 133 4.41 8.88 -0.85
N THR A 134 5.13 9.61 -1.71
CA THR A 134 5.51 10.99 -1.42
C THR A 134 5.36 11.88 -2.65
N ASP A 135 4.97 13.13 -2.41
CA ASP A 135 4.99 14.19 -3.42
C ASP A 135 6.38 14.85 -3.53
N ASN A 136 7.33 14.45 -2.67
CA ASN A 136 8.71 14.94 -2.62
C ASN A 136 9.73 13.80 -2.81
N PRO A 137 9.75 13.11 -3.96
CA PRO A 137 10.62 11.96 -4.18
C PRO A 137 12.12 12.31 -4.16
N ASP A 138 12.49 13.54 -4.47
CA ASP A 138 13.86 14.07 -4.32
C ASP A 138 14.33 14.10 -2.85
N GLN A 139 13.36 14.16 -1.92
CA GLN A 139 13.61 14.12 -0.48
C GLN A 139 13.63 12.71 0.11
N PHE A 140 13.47 11.65 -0.71
CA PHE A 140 13.47 10.28 -0.22
C PHE A 140 14.74 9.99 0.61
N PRO A 141 14.63 9.42 1.82
CA PRO A 141 15.77 9.20 2.69
C PRO A 141 16.65 8.08 2.13
N ARG A 142 17.95 8.35 2.01
CA ARG A 142 18.94 7.35 1.57
C ARG A 142 19.51 6.63 2.80
N PRO A 143 19.67 5.30 2.76
CA PRO A 143 20.45 4.61 3.78
C PRO A 143 21.84 5.26 3.87
N LYS A 144 22.32 5.45 5.10
CA LYS A 144 23.72 5.85 5.32
C LYS A 144 24.65 4.67 5.09
#